data_AF-A0A8K0QZ03-F1
#
_entry.id   AF-A0A8K0QZ03-F1
#
_cell.length_a   1.000
_cell.length_b   1.000
_cell.length_c   1.000
_cell.angle_alpha   90.00
_cell.angle_beta   90.00
_cell.angle_gamma   90.00
#
_symmetry.space_group_name_H-M   'P 1'
#
loop_
_entity.id
_entity.type
_entity.pdbx_description
1 polymer ?
#
loop_
_entity_poly.entity_id
_entity_poly.type
_entity_poly.pdbx_seq_one_letter_code
_entity_poly.pdbx_strand_id
1 'polypeptide(L)'
;MVGVPKSTGCFICRKRKIKCDENWPHCLNCNKNGKSCPGPPARHTFRDLGPRLATSAANGAFFEHPQTSGQHLQINARYALKYPLDQQCRRLTQLNEKFAENGSVQHKFRISQKDSKTQKRSPRRSSSSTLSPPRSPFLRQPSPSQHHELARALINATTTGSSGVRMSVFGPFIREVPSRIGHNPALDAAAAVLVNAHTSLVHKKISMEIVSPQLYLRAIKTLQTCLEDPEQGMSANTLCASVLLSLVEALAGPRIGNRYLAHVGGAGRLMELQGPEKYRDSFAKEILRFNRGGIIVTSIYERKPCFLASPEWRDIAFDKTGLSFDDCLHIDLIQHMAELPGILKDLKYLKTQYDFQPVSNILNYDLTFDSNVAVDLNVSETLSDTCPSLDFSPDSFDSLDFLNDLEPVDHPFPPSAPVCGTTPARVALLVKVQTLKDALYKLGNHLNAKLANGATAIELPSIEENTPVPMSYHFTSWRDMTGYSCFWSMLILTNKVMMRLLPPFDPVIYDLQSENRSIAFEICKTWEDAWASKPIGALHTGLSFVVAYEYCKPDVQEWIIKGMNSLLDYQMVDAFRWSDEVIAMMSGKLAGEGPDLVFSNVSVPKEA
;
A
#
# COMPACT_ATOMS: atom_id res chain seq x y z
N MET A 1 -41.37 12.96 -31.53
CA MET A 1 -39.98 12.72 -31.08
C MET A 1 -39.03 13.27 -32.13
N VAL A 2 -38.26 14.29 -31.79
CA VAL A 2 -37.26 14.90 -32.68
C VAL A 2 -35.95 14.11 -32.54
N GLY A 3 -35.35 13.67 -33.64
CA GLY A 3 -34.04 13.00 -33.63
C GLY A 3 -34.02 11.48 -33.81
N VAL A 4 -35.17 10.78 -33.86
CA VAL A 4 -35.19 9.34 -34.19
C VAL A 4 -35.24 9.16 -35.71
N PRO A 5 -34.26 8.47 -36.34
CA PRO A 5 -34.37 8.04 -37.72
C PRO A 5 -35.66 7.24 -37.98
N LYS A 6 -36.57 7.78 -38.81
CA LYS A 6 -37.75 7.03 -39.25
C LYS A 6 -37.41 5.91 -40.25
N SER A 7 -36.25 5.96 -40.88
CA SER A 7 -35.78 4.99 -41.88
C SER A 7 -34.81 4.00 -41.25
N THR A 8 -35.03 2.72 -41.54
CA THR A 8 -34.20 1.55 -41.21
C THR A 8 -32.97 1.38 -42.09
N GLY A 9 -32.87 2.15 -43.19
CA GLY A 9 -31.73 2.09 -44.09
C GLY A 9 -30.44 2.61 -43.48
N CYS A 10 -29.30 2.14 -43.99
CA CYS A 10 -27.98 2.58 -43.54
C CYS A 10 -27.80 4.10 -43.71
N PHE A 11 -26.90 4.70 -42.94
CA PHE A 11 -26.67 6.14 -42.97
C PHE A 11 -26.30 6.66 -44.37
N ILE A 12 -25.49 5.92 -45.13
CA ILE A 12 -25.03 6.35 -46.46
C ILE A 12 -26.21 6.41 -47.45
N CYS A 13 -27.04 5.37 -47.51
CA CYS A 13 -28.22 5.36 -48.36
C CYS A 13 -29.22 6.46 -47.97
N ARG A 14 -29.43 6.68 -46.67
CA ARG A 14 -30.28 7.78 -46.17
C ARG A 14 -29.75 9.15 -46.53
N LYS A 15 -28.44 9.39 -46.36
CA LYS A 15 -27.79 10.66 -46.74
C LYS A 15 -27.89 10.90 -48.24
N ARG A 16 -27.75 9.85 -49.05
CA ARG A 16 -27.93 9.88 -50.51
C ARG A 16 -29.40 9.91 -50.95
N LYS A 17 -30.36 9.82 -50.03
CA LYS A 17 -31.80 9.73 -50.30
C LYS A 17 -32.19 8.60 -51.28
N ILE A 18 -31.47 7.47 -51.21
CA ILE A 18 -31.76 6.24 -51.97
C ILE A 18 -32.29 5.14 -51.04
N LYS A 19 -33.10 4.22 -51.57
CA LYS A 19 -33.60 3.09 -50.79
C LYS A 19 -32.43 2.17 -50.42
N CYS A 20 -32.35 1.81 -49.14
CA CYS A 20 -31.44 0.78 -48.66
C CYS A 20 -32.12 -0.58 -48.80
N ASP A 21 -31.39 -1.56 -49.30
CA ASP A 21 -31.81 -2.97 -49.37
C ASP A 21 -31.71 -3.68 -48.02
N GLU A 22 -31.09 -3.06 -47.02
CA GLU A 22 -30.98 -3.54 -45.63
C GLU A 22 -30.28 -4.91 -45.50
N ASN A 23 -29.51 -5.30 -46.53
CA ASN A 23 -28.66 -6.48 -46.47
C ASN A 23 -27.42 -6.15 -45.62
N TRP A 24 -27.18 -6.92 -44.57
CA TRP A 24 -26.08 -6.71 -43.61
C TRP A 24 -25.06 -7.85 -43.74
N PRO A 25 -23.74 -7.61 -43.55
CA PRO A 25 -23.08 -6.43 -42.97
C PRO A 25 -22.91 -5.23 -43.93
N HIS A 26 -23.07 -5.42 -45.24
CA HIS A 26 -23.00 -4.34 -46.23
C HIS A 26 -24.16 -4.38 -47.22
N CYS A 27 -24.84 -3.24 -47.39
CA CYS A 27 -25.96 -3.15 -48.32
C CYS A 27 -25.45 -3.08 -49.76
N LEU A 28 -26.19 -3.64 -50.71
CA LEU A 28 -25.80 -3.74 -52.12
C LEU A 28 -25.50 -2.36 -52.73
N ASN A 29 -26.26 -1.34 -52.33
CA ASN A 29 -26.02 0.03 -52.79
C ASN A 29 -24.72 0.63 -52.26
N CYS A 30 -24.27 0.27 -51.05
CA CYS A 30 -22.96 0.69 -50.56
C CYS A 30 -21.84 -0.12 -51.21
N ASN A 31 -22.04 -1.43 -51.37
CA ASN A 31 -21.07 -2.32 -51.99
C ASN A 31 -20.77 -1.95 -53.45
N LYS A 32 -21.82 -1.78 -54.29
CA LYS A 32 -21.68 -1.37 -55.69
C LYS A 32 -20.97 -0.02 -55.89
N ASN A 33 -21.05 0.86 -54.90
CA ASN A 33 -20.43 2.19 -54.95
C ASN A 33 -19.08 2.25 -54.20
N GLY A 34 -18.52 1.11 -53.80
CA GLY A 34 -17.24 1.03 -53.09
C GLY A 34 -17.23 1.79 -51.76
N LYS A 35 -18.38 1.88 -51.07
CA LYS A 35 -18.50 2.56 -49.78
C LYS A 35 -18.64 1.53 -48.66
N SER A 36 -17.90 1.73 -47.57
CA SER A 36 -18.05 0.93 -46.35
C SER A 36 -19.41 1.19 -45.71
N CYS A 37 -20.31 0.21 -45.78
CA CYS A 37 -21.66 0.35 -45.23
C CYS A 37 -21.58 0.36 -43.69
N PRO A 38 -22.12 1.38 -43.01
CA PRO A 38 -22.05 1.48 -41.55
C PRO A 38 -23.05 0.56 -40.81
N GLY A 39 -23.75 -0.33 -41.52
CA GLY A 39 -24.77 -1.17 -40.90
C GLY A 39 -26.10 -0.45 -40.64
N PRO A 40 -27.04 -1.13 -39.94
CA PRO A 40 -28.34 -0.57 -39.59
C PRO A 40 -28.19 0.60 -38.61
N PRO A 41 -29.07 1.63 -38.68
CA PRO A 41 -29.02 2.75 -37.75
C PRO A 41 -29.35 2.27 -36.33
N ALA A 42 -28.48 2.59 -35.38
CA ALA A 42 -28.66 2.18 -34.00
C ALA A 42 -29.86 2.91 -33.37
N ARG A 43 -30.87 2.16 -32.92
CA ARG A 43 -32.11 2.70 -32.34
C ARG A 43 -31.96 2.93 -30.84
N HIS A 44 -31.03 3.77 -30.42
CA HIS A 44 -30.95 4.18 -29.02
C HIS A 44 -31.88 5.37 -28.77
N THR A 45 -32.84 5.24 -27.85
CA THR A 45 -33.63 6.39 -27.37
C THR A 45 -33.18 6.76 -25.96
N PHE A 46 -32.55 7.92 -25.83
CA PHE A 46 -32.30 8.51 -24.51
C PHE A 46 -33.60 9.12 -23.99
N ARG A 47 -34.14 8.58 -22.90
CA ARG A 47 -35.32 9.13 -22.21
C ARG A 47 -34.86 9.80 -20.92
N ASP A 48 -35.29 11.03 -20.71
CA ASP A 48 -35.13 11.70 -19.42
C ASP A 48 -36.10 11.08 -18.41
N LEU A 49 -35.55 10.36 -17.43
CA LEU A 49 -36.32 9.70 -16.36
C LEU A 49 -36.52 10.60 -15.13
N GLY A 50 -35.96 11.81 -15.12
CA GLY A 50 -35.97 12.71 -13.97
C GLY A 50 -37.36 12.93 -13.34
N PRO A 51 -38.43 13.21 -14.13
CA PRO A 51 -39.77 13.39 -13.58
C PRO A 51 -40.38 12.11 -12.99
N ARG A 52 -40.06 10.92 -13.53
CA ARG A 52 -40.65 9.64 -13.10
C ARG A 52 -40.00 9.09 -11.83
N LEU A 53 -38.69 9.28 -11.67
CA LEU A 53 -37.97 8.86 -10.46
C LEU A 53 -38.39 9.67 -9.22
N ALA A 54 -38.74 10.96 -9.40
CA ALA A 54 -39.27 11.78 -8.32
C ALA A 54 -40.66 11.33 -7.84
N THR A 55 -41.52 10.84 -8.75
CA THR A 55 -42.86 10.35 -8.38
C THR A 55 -42.83 8.97 -7.75
N SER A 56 -41.90 8.09 -8.17
CA SER A 56 -41.69 6.78 -7.56
C SER A 56 -41.11 6.85 -6.15
N ALA A 57 -40.30 7.87 -5.83
CA ALA A 57 -39.83 8.11 -4.47
C ALA A 57 -40.93 8.63 -3.52
N ALA A 58 -41.99 9.26 -4.05
CA ALA A 58 -43.10 9.78 -3.25
C ALA A 58 -44.21 8.74 -2.99
N ASN A 59 -44.35 7.71 -3.85
CA ASN A 59 -45.41 6.69 -3.76
C ASN A 59 -44.91 5.28 -3.37
N GLY A 60 -43.65 5.15 -2.93
CA GLY A 60 -43.05 3.87 -2.52
C GLY A 60 -43.28 3.44 -1.07
N ALA A 61 -44.18 4.11 -0.35
CA ALA A 61 -44.71 3.63 0.92
C ALA A 61 -46.19 3.24 0.68
N PHE A 62 -46.49 1.96 0.87
CA PHE A 62 -47.79 1.27 0.83
C PHE A 62 -47.76 0.07 -0.14
N PHE A 63 -47.04 -0.97 0.27
CA PHE A 63 -47.47 -2.35 0.05
C PHE A 63 -47.75 -2.95 1.42
N GLU A 64 -49.04 -3.15 1.71
CA GLU A 64 -49.50 -3.97 2.83
C GLU A 64 -49.09 -5.42 2.59
N HIS A 65 -48.48 -6.04 3.60
CA HIS A 65 -48.53 -7.49 3.78
C HIS A 65 -48.95 -7.77 5.23
N PRO A 66 -49.87 -8.73 5.48
CA PRO A 66 -50.57 -8.81 6.75
C PRO A 66 -49.82 -9.62 7.82
N GLN A 67 -49.85 -9.08 9.03
CA GLN A 67 -49.94 -9.71 10.35
C GLN A 67 -48.93 -10.81 10.73
N THR A 68 -48.07 -10.52 11.72
CA THR A 68 -48.12 -11.16 13.06
C THR A 68 -47.14 -10.52 14.07
N SER A 69 -47.70 -10.15 15.23
CA SER A 69 -47.12 -10.10 16.59
C SER A 69 -45.78 -9.39 16.87
N GLY A 70 -45.88 -8.15 17.37
CA GLY A 70 -45.47 -7.78 18.73
C GLY A 70 -43.98 -7.60 19.06
N GLN A 71 -43.45 -6.38 18.94
CA GLN A 71 -43.02 -5.52 20.06
C GLN A 71 -42.28 -4.27 19.53
N HIS A 72 -42.53 -3.16 20.20
CA HIS A 72 -42.31 -1.79 19.75
C HIS A 72 -41.01 -1.23 20.35
N LEU A 73 -39.99 -0.97 19.52
CA LEU A 73 -38.88 -0.08 19.88
C LEU A 73 -38.77 1.04 18.85
N GLN A 74 -39.13 2.25 19.30
CA GLN A 74 -39.03 3.50 18.54
C GLN A 74 -37.57 3.84 18.26
N ILE A 75 -37.18 3.90 16.99
CA ILE A 75 -35.99 4.63 16.57
C ILE A 75 -36.42 5.90 15.86
N ASN A 76 -36.16 7.02 16.53
CA ASN A 76 -36.33 8.38 16.03
C ASN A 76 -35.43 8.61 14.80
N ALA A 77 -36.04 8.68 13.61
CA ALA A 77 -35.39 9.11 12.38
C ALA A 77 -35.12 10.64 12.41
N ARG A 78 -34.11 11.06 13.18
CA ARG A 78 -33.64 12.45 13.26
C ARG A 78 -32.50 12.82 12.32
N TYR A 79 -32.11 11.94 11.38
CA TYR A 79 -31.05 12.23 10.41
C TYR A 79 -31.43 11.95 8.95
N ALA A 80 -32.67 12.25 8.56
CA ALA A 80 -32.99 12.46 7.15
C ALA A 80 -32.41 13.81 6.70
N LEU A 81 -31.30 13.74 5.97
CA LEU A 81 -30.58 14.86 5.38
C LEU A 81 -31.54 15.84 4.68
N LYS A 82 -31.69 17.04 5.28
CA LYS A 82 -32.21 18.24 4.61
C LYS A 82 -31.26 18.61 3.46
N TYR A 83 -31.50 18.07 2.27
CA TYR A 83 -31.07 18.72 1.04
C TYR A 83 -32.20 19.62 0.54
N PRO A 84 -31.95 20.91 0.25
CA PRO A 84 -32.94 21.74 -0.42
C PRO A 84 -33.09 21.24 -1.85
N LEU A 85 -34.27 20.71 -2.18
CA LEU A 85 -34.71 20.47 -3.55
C LEU A 85 -34.95 21.83 -4.23
N ASP A 86 -33.89 22.53 -4.64
CA ASP A 86 -34.01 23.58 -5.64
C ASP A 86 -34.15 22.89 -7.01
N GLN A 87 -35.40 22.59 -7.35
CA GLN A 87 -35.78 21.84 -8.54
C GLN A 87 -35.64 22.70 -9.80
N GLN A 88 -34.41 23.05 -10.15
CA GLN A 88 -34.09 23.59 -11.46
C GLN A 88 -34.19 22.48 -12.50
N CYS A 89 -35.34 22.38 -13.16
CA CYS A 89 -35.58 21.44 -14.26
C CYS A 89 -34.65 21.77 -15.44
N ARG A 90 -33.49 21.09 -15.48
CA ARG A 90 -32.46 21.22 -16.51
C ARG A 90 -32.89 20.43 -17.74
N ARG A 91 -33.28 21.13 -18.81
CA ARG A 91 -33.70 20.50 -20.07
C ARG A 91 -32.46 20.14 -20.90
N LEU A 92 -32.24 18.84 -21.13
CA LEU A 92 -31.24 18.35 -22.06
C LEU A 92 -31.78 18.47 -23.50
N THR A 93 -31.07 19.19 -24.37
CA THR A 93 -31.43 19.35 -25.78
C THR A 93 -30.25 18.91 -26.65
N GLN A 94 -30.43 17.91 -27.51
CA GLN A 94 -29.39 17.52 -28.47
C GLN A 94 -29.24 18.60 -29.53
N LEU A 95 -28.04 19.18 -29.62
CA LEU A 95 -27.72 20.25 -30.57
C LEU A 95 -27.16 19.73 -31.88
N ASN A 96 -26.36 18.65 -31.84
CA ASN A 96 -25.67 18.15 -33.03
C ASN A 96 -25.34 16.65 -32.92
N GLU A 97 -25.22 16.00 -34.07
CA GLU A 97 -24.80 14.60 -34.23
C GLU A 97 -23.84 14.53 -35.42
N LYS A 98 -22.60 14.08 -35.17
CA LYS A 98 -21.57 13.92 -36.21
C LYS A 98 -21.10 12.48 -36.26
N PHE A 99 -21.14 11.89 -37.44
CA PHE A 99 -20.60 10.56 -37.71
C PHE A 99 -19.16 10.70 -38.20
N ALA A 100 -18.23 9.96 -37.59
CA ALA A 100 -16.87 9.80 -38.07
C ALA A 100 -16.80 8.68 -39.12
N GLU A 101 -15.76 8.69 -39.95
CA GLU A 101 -15.58 7.72 -41.03
C GLU A 101 -15.38 6.28 -40.54
N ASN A 102 -14.95 6.13 -39.28
CA ASN A 102 -14.83 4.83 -38.59
C ASN A 102 -16.15 4.31 -37.99
N GLY A 103 -17.28 4.95 -38.28
CA GLY A 103 -18.60 4.53 -37.79
C GLY A 103 -18.97 5.03 -36.38
N SER A 104 -18.07 5.74 -35.69
CA SER A 104 -18.40 6.35 -34.38
C SER A 104 -19.31 7.58 -34.53
N VAL A 105 -20.17 7.82 -33.53
CA VAL A 105 -21.11 8.95 -33.51
C VAL A 105 -20.83 9.85 -32.32
N GLN A 106 -20.58 11.13 -32.59
CA GLN A 106 -20.43 12.17 -31.57
C GLN A 106 -21.74 12.96 -31.43
N HIS A 107 -22.32 12.93 -30.24
CA HIS A 107 -23.50 13.72 -29.89
C HIS A 107 -23.09 14.95 -29.06
N LYS A 108 -23.60 16.12 -29.43
CA LYS A 108 -23.43 17.35 -28.65
C LYS A 108 -24.77 17.74 -28.02
N PHE A 109 -24.81 17.82 -26.71
CA PHE A 109 -26.00 18.23 -25.95
C PHE A 109 -25.81 19.62 -25.33
N ARG A 110 -26.90 20.35 -25.15
CA ARG A 110 -26.98 21.58 -24.35
C ARG A 110 -27.96 21.34 -23.22
N ILE A 111 -27.55 21.75 -22.03
CA ILE A 111 -28.40 21.77 -20.84
C ILE A 111 -28.85 23.22 -20.66
N SER A 112 -30.16 23.47 -20.64
CA SER A 112 -30.70 24.80 -20.32
C SER A 112 -31.55 24.76 -19.06
N GLN A 113 -31.39 25.77 -18.20
CA GLN A 113 -32.30 26.05 -17.10
C GLN A 113 -33.50 26.82 -17.64
N LYS A 114 -34.71 26.44 -17.22
CA LYS A 114 -35.91 27.21 -17.51
C LYS A 114 -36.07 28.28 -16.43
N ASP A 115 -35.43 29.44 -16.61
CA ASP A 115 -35.72 30.57 -15.73
C ASP A 115 -37.17 31.01 -15.93
N SER A 116 -37.88 31.06 -14.82
CA SER A 116 -39.29 31.42 -14.76
C SER A 116 -39.42 32.94 -14.76
N LYS A 117 -40.23 33.42 -15.72
CA LYS A 117 -40.90 34.74 -15.86
C LYS A 117 -40.43 35.59 -17.04
N THR A 118 -40.97 35.28 -18.22
CA THR A 118 -41.19 36.28 -19.29
C THR A 118 -42.27 37.26 -18.83
N GLN A 119 -41.88 38.50 -18.50
CA GLN A 119 -42.81 39.61 -18.38
C GLN A 119 -43.44 39.91 -19.77
N LYS A 120 -44.76 40.06 -19.78
CA LYS A 120 -45.54 40.51 -20.94
C LYS A 120 -45.06 41.90 -21.37
N ARG A 121 -44.64 42.04 -22.63
CA ARG A 121 -44.67 43.33 -23.35
C ARG A 121 -45.48 43.18 -24.63
N SER A 122 -46.46 44.06 -24.75
CA SER A 122 -47.49 44.17 -25.79
C SER A 122 -46.93 44.36 -27.20
N PRO A 123 -47.71 44.08 -28.27
CA PRO A 123 -47.21 44.09 -29.63
C PRO A 123 -47.18 45.51 -30.18
N ARG A 124 -46.04 45.93 -30.76
CA ARG A 124 -46.03 47.10 -31.65
C ARG A 124 -45.19 46.82 -32.90
N ARG A 125 -45.73 47.35 -34.00
CA ARG A 125 -45.43 47.11 -35.40
C ARG A 125 -44.01 47.54 -35.81
N SER A 126 -43.56 46.89 -36.88
CA SER A 126 -42.43 47.14 -37.77
C SER A 126 -41.91 48.59 -37.90
N SER A 127 -40.59 48.77 -37.80
CA SER A 127 -39.67 49.23 -38.88
C SER A 127 -38.45 50.01 -38.36
N SER A 128 -37.33 49.87 -39.11
CA SER A 128 -36.10 50.68 -39.15
C SER A 128 -34.99 50.48 -38.09
N SER A 129 -33.90 49.89 -38.61
CA SER A 129 -32.47 50.22 -38.40
C SER A 129 -32.07 51.09 -37.21
N THR A 130 -31.34 50.48 -36.27
CA THR A 130 -30.37 51.20 -35.44
C THR A 130 -29.16 50.30 -35.18
N LEU A 131 -27.98 50.80 -35.56
CA LEU A 131 -26.67 50.17 -35.43
C LEU A 131 -26.39 49.85 -33.96
N SER A 132 -26.24 48.57 -33.62
CA SER A 132 -25.65 48.15 -32.35
C SER A 132 -24.11 48.17 -32.49
N PRO A 133 -23.35 48.53 -31.44
CA PRO A 133 -21.89 48.56 -31.50
C PRO A 133 -21.33 47.14 -31.75
N PRO A 134 -20.13 47.01 -32.32
CA PRO A 134 -19.54 45.70 -32.57
C PRO A 134 -19.42 44.93 -31.25
N ARG A 135 -19.99 43.72 -31.22
CA ARG A 135 -19.82 42.78 -30.10
C ARG A 135 -18.34 42.57 -29.87
N SER A 136 -17.82 43.08 -28.76
CA SER A 136 -16.51 42.70 -28.24
C SER A 136 -16.43 41.16 -28.21
N PRO A 137 -15.42 40.53 -28.81
CA PRO A 137 -15.31 39.08 -28.78
C PRO A 137 -15.22 38.67 -27.31
N PHE A 138 -16.16 37.84 -26.86
CA PHE A 138 -16.05 37.16 -25.58
C PHE A 138 -14.70 36.46 -25.56
N LEU A 139 -13.78 36.95 -24.73
CA LEU A 139 -12.55 36.25 -24.41
C LEU A 139 -12.98 34.89 -23.85
N ARG A 140 -12.89 33.83 -24.67
CA ARG A 140 -12.96 32.47 -24.16
C ARG A 140 -11.77 32.35 -23.23
N GLN A 141 -12.02 32.17 -21.93
CA GLN A 141 -10.97 31.71 -21.05
C GLN A 141 -10.39 30.43 -21.67
N PRO A 142 -9.06 30.35 -21.86
CA PRO A 142 -8.45 29.14 -22.40
C PRO A 142 -8.82 27.97 -21.50
N SER A 143 -9.16 26.82 -22.11
CA SER A 143 -9.30 25.59 -21.34
C SER A 143 -8.00 25.35 -20.58
N PRO A 144 -8.06 24.95 -19.29
CA PRO A 144 -6.86 24.67 -18.52
C PRO A 144 -5.97 23.68 -19.29
N SER A 145 -4.65 23.89 -19.26
CA SER A 145 -3.73 22.96 -19.92
C SER A 145 -3.81 21.59 -19.26
N GLN A 146 -3.37 20.54 -19.97
CA GLN A 146 -3.31 19.18 -19.44
C GLN A 146 -2.54 19.11 -18.10
N HIS A 147 -1.47 19.90 -17.95
CA HIS A 147 -0.70 20.02 -16.71
C HIS A 147 -1.52 20.60 -15.56
N HIS A 148 -2.31 21.65 -15.82
CA HIS A 148 -3.21 22.23 -14.80
C HIS A 148 -4.32 21.26 -14.40
N GLU A 149 -4.85 20.49 -15.35
CA GLU A 149 -5.85 19.46 -15.06
C GLU A 149 -5.26 18.33 -14.20
N LEU A 150 -4.05 17.88 -14.53
CA LEU A 150 -3.35 16.85 -13.76
C LEU A 150 -3.00 17.32 -12.34
N ALA A 151 -2.44 18.52 -12.20
CA ALA A 151 -2.13 19.11 -10.90
C ALA A 151 -3.39 19.24 -10.02
N ARG A 152 -4.51 19.71 -10.60
CA ARG A 152 -5.80 19.78 -9.91
C ARG A 152 -6.31 18.40 -9.48
N ALA A 153 -6.21 17.41 -10.36
CA ALA A 153 -6.64 16.04 -10.06
C ALA A 153 -5.82 15.43 -8.92
N LEU A 154 -4.50 15.67 -8.89
CA LEU A 154 -3.63 15.22 -7.82
C LEU A 154 -3.95 15.91 -6.48
N ILE A 155 -4.20 17.22 -6.49
CA ILE A 155 -4.65 17.95 -5.29
C ILE A 155 -5.95 17.32 -4.75
N ASN A 156 -6.93 17.08 -5.62
CA ASN A 156 -8.19 16.44 -5.22
C ASN A 156 -7.96 15.02 -4.67
N ALA A 157 -7.00 14.26 -5.20
CA ALA A 157 -6.66 12.92 -4.73
C ALA A 157 -6.10 12.90 -3.31
N THR A 158 -5.54 14.01 -2.82
CA THR A 158 -5.04 14.10 -1.44
C THR A 158 -6.15 14.09 -0.39
N THR A 159 -7.38 14.49 -0.75
CA THR A 159 -8.51 14.61 0.19
C THR A 159 -9.67 13.66 -0.14
N THR A 160 -9.69 13.08 -1.33
CA THR A 160 -10.80 12.25 -1.81
C THR A 160 -10.61 10.77 -1.46
N GLY A 161 -11.66 10.12 -0.95
CA GLY A 161 -11.69 8.70 -0.59
C GLY A 161 -11.67 8.43 0.91
N SER A 162 -11.71 7.14 1.28
CA SER A 162 -11.45 6.67 2.65
C SER A 162 -10.01 6.97 3.05
N SER A 163 -9.71 6.90 4.36
CA SER A 163 -8.36 7.17 4.89
C SER A 163 -7.28 6.42 4.10
N GLY A 164 -7.48 5.13 3.86
CA GLY A 164 -6.52 4.29 3.15
C GLY A 164 -6.36 4.51 1.64
N VAL A 165 -7.18 5.37 1.03
CA VAL A 165 -7.11 5.70 -0.40
C VAL A 165 -6.61 7.13 -0.63
N ARG A 166 -6.62 8.01 0.38
CA ARG A 166 -6.18 9.41 0.22
C ARG A 166 -4.68 9.47 -0.04
N MET A 167 -4.26 10.21 -1.07
CA MET A 167 -2.83 10.35 -1.38
C MET A 167 -2.04 11.12 -0.30
N SER A 168 -2.72 11.86 0.57
CA SER A 168 -2.08 12.58 1.68
C SER A 168 -1.45 11.66 2.73
N VAL A 169 -1.82 10.38 2.78
CA VAL A 169 -1.23 9.42 3.72
C VAL A 169 0.26 9.22 3.45
N PHE A 170 0.70 9.24 2.19
CA PHE A 170 2.10 8.99 1.84
C PHE A 170 3.07 10.10 2.28
N GLY A 171 2.57 11.22 2.79
CA GLY A 171 3.38 12.23 3.46
C GLY A 171 3.50 13.56 2.73
N PRO A 172 4.32 14.49 3.27
CA PRO A 172 4.37 15.88 2.81
C PRO A 172 4.78 16.04 1.35
N PHE A 173 5.71 15.21 0.85
CA PHE A 173 6.23 15.33 -0.51
C PHE A 173 5.13 15.28 -1.59
N ILE A 174 4.06 14.49 -1.39
CA ILE A 174 2.93 14.41 -2.32
C ILE A 174 2.26 15.78 -2.53
N ARG A 175 2.23 16.64 -1.50
CA ARG A 175 1.63 17.97 -1.58
C ARG A 175 2.45 18.93 -2.44
N GLU A 176 3.74 18.67 -2.61
CA GLU A 176 4.63 19.48 -3.45
C GLU A 176 4.59 19.06 -4.92
N VAL A 177 4.23 17.80 -5.23
CA VAL A 177 4.19 17.28 -6.60
C VAL A 177 3.35 18.14 -7.57
N PRO A 178 2.14 18.64 -7.23
CA PRO A 178 1.35 19.48 -8.12
C PRO A 178 2.09 20.71 -8.65
N SER A 179 2.96 21.33 -7.85
CA SER A 179 3.75 22.50 -8.25
C SER A 179 4.86 22.17 -9.25
N ARG A 180 5.25 20.90 -9.35
CA ARG A 180 6.33 20.40 -10.22
C ARG A 180 5.81 19.85 -11.54
N ILE A 181 4.50 19.67 -11.67
CA ILE A 181 3.89 19.19 -12.92
C ILE A 181 4.23 20.13 -14.08
N GLY A 182 4.67 19.55 -15.20
CA GLY A 182 5.09 20.26 -16.41
C GLY A 182 6.59 20.55 -16.49
N HIS A 183 7.37 20.23 -15.46
CA HIS A 183 8.83 20.45 -15.45
C HIS A 183 9.64 19.19 -15.74
N ASN A 184 9.04 18.00 -15.62
CA ASN A 184 9.70 16.73 -15.89
C ASN A 184 8.67 15.71 -16.42
N PRO A 185 8.89 15.17 -17.64
CA PRO A 185 7.88 14.33 -18.28
C PRO A 185 7.69 12.98 -17.58
N ALA A 186 8.71 12.45 -16.88
CA ALA A 186 8.56 11.22 -16.10
C ALA A 186 7.66 11.44 -14.88
N LEU A 187 7.85 12.56 -14.17
CA LEU A 187 7.00 12.94 -13.05
C LEU A 187 5.54 13.12 -13.48
N ASP A 188 5.32 13.81 -14.59
CA ASP A 188 3.98 14.04 -15.15
C ASP A 188 3.29 12.72 -15.53
N ALA A 189 4.03 11.82 -16.19
CA ALA A 189 3.51 10.52 -16.57
C ALA A 189 3.19 9.66 -15.34
N ALA A 190 4.08 9.61 -14.35
CA ALA A 190 3.86 8.86 -13.12
C ALA A 190 2.69 9.43 -12.28
N ALA A 191 2.57 10.75 -12.18
CA ALA A 191 1.45 11.40 -11.51
C ALA A 191 0.11 11.10 -12.22
N ALA A 192 0.09 11.05 -13.56
CA ALA A 192 -1.11 10.68 -14.30
C ALA A 192 -1.55 9.23 -14.04
N VAL A 193 -0.60 8.31 -13.94
CA VAL A 193 -0.87 6.91 -13.57
C VAL A 193 -1.40 6.82 -12.13
N LEU A 194 -0.78 7.53 -11.18
CA LEU A 194 -1.21 7.53 -9.79
C LEU A 194 -2.64 8.08 -9.63
N VAL A 195 -2.95 9.20 -10.29
CA VAL A 195 -4.31 9.76 -10.30
C VAL A 195 -5.30 8.80 -10.94
N ASN A 196 -4.91 8.08 -12.01
CA ASN A 196 -5.76 7.05 -12.61
C ASN A 196 -6.05 5.91 -11.62
N ALA A 197 -5.02 5.37 -10.97
CA ALA A 197 -5.13 4.33 -9.96
C ALA A 197 -6.03 4.75 -8.78
N HIS A 198 -5.78 5.95 -8.24
CA HIS A 198 -6.60 6.56 -7.20
C HIS A 198 -8.07 6.68 -7.62
N THR A 199 -8.33 7.21 -8.81
CA THR A 199 -9.69 7.39 -9.33
C THR A 199 -10.41 6.05 -9.44
N SER A 200 -9.73 5.00 -9.91
CA SER A 200 -10.28 3.64 -9.98
C SER A 200 -10.65 3.10 -8.60
N LEU A 201 -9.75 3.26 -7.61
CA LEU A 201 -9.98 2.82 -6.23
C LEU A 201 -11.15 3.55 -5.57
N VAL A 202 -11.27 4.87 -5.75
CA VAL A 202 -12.35 5.68 -5.19
C VAL A 202 -13.71 5.29 -5.78
N HIS A 203 -13.78 5.10 -7.09
CA HIS A 203 -15.08 4.94 -7.77
C HIS A 203 -15.55 3.50 -7.87
N LYS A 204 -14.78 2.51 -7.39
CA LYS A 204 -15.10 1.07 -7.46
C LYS A 204 -15.64 0.65 -8.84
N LYS A 205 -15.11 1.26 -9.91
CA LYS A 205 -15.69 1.10 -11.25
C LYS A 205 -15.49 -0.34 -11.72
N ILE A 206 -16.53 -0.86 -12.37
CA ILE A 206 -16.62 -2.17 -13.04
C ILE A 206 -15.61 -2.25 -14.19
N SER A 207 -14.32 -2.21 -13.89
CA SER A 207 -13.23 -2.38 -14.85
C SER A 207 -12.18 -3.22 -14.17
N MET A 208 -11.84 -4.34 -14.78
CA MET A 208 -11.06 -5.43 -14.18
C MET A 208 -9.60 -5.06 -13.86
N GLU A 209 -9.21 -3.78 -13.95
CA GLU A 209 -7.84 -3.33 -13.74
C GLU A 209 -7.81 -1.99 -12.97
N ILE A 210 -7.14 -1.98 -11.80
CA ILE A 210 -6.93 -0.76 -10.99
C ILE A 210 -6.15 0.31 -11.76
N VAL A 211 -5.21 -0.12 -12.61
CA VAL A 211 -4.26 0.75 -13.32
C VAL A 211 -4.35 0.49 -14.82
N SER A 212 -4.51 1.57 -15.61
CA SER A 212 -4.46 1.50 -17.07
C SER A 212 -3.08 1.02 -17.56
N PRO A 213 -2.99 -0.12 -18.28
CA PRO A 213 -1.72 -0.65 -18.80
C PRO A 213 -1.02 0.32 -19.74
N GLN A 214 -1.78 1.06 -20.55
CA GLN A 214 -1.25 2.02 -21.52
C GLN A 214 -0.56 3.20 -20.82
N LEU A 215 -1.19 3.75 -19.78
CA LEU A 215 -0.61 4.84 -19.00
C LEU A 215 0.63 4.36 -18.24
N TYR A 216 0.56 3.16 -17.65
CA TYR A 216 1.67 2.58 -16.90
C TYR A 216 2.90 2.32 -17.79
N LEU A 217 2.71 1.67 -18.95
CA LEU A 217 3.78 1.44 -19.92
C LEU A 217 4.39 2.73 -20.45
N ARG A 218 3.58 3.77 -20.67
CA ARG A 218 4.07 5.09 -21.05
C ARG A 218 4.94 5.68 -19.95
N ALA A 219 4.49 5.63 -18.70
CA ALA A 219 5.25 6.18 -17.58
C ALA A 219 6.60 5.46 -17.37
N ILE A 220 6.65 4.14 -17.49
CA ILE A 220 7.91 3.39 -17.46
C ILE A 220 8.85 3.84 -18.58
N LYS A 221 8.38 3.88 -19.83
CA LYS A 221 9.21 4.30 -20.98
C LYS A 221 9.74 5.71 -20.80
N THR A 222 8.90 6.64 -20.34
CA THR A 222 9.30 8.03 -20.10
C THR A 222 10.30 8.12 -18.95
N LEU A 223 10.11 7.34 -17.87
CA LEU A 223 11.08 7.26 -16.78
C LEU A 223 12.43 6.75 -17.28
N GLN A 224 12.46 5.69 -18.09
CA GLN A 224 13.69 5.14 -18.68
C GLN A 224 14.43 6.19 -19.50
N THR A 225 13.73 6.89 -20.41
CA THR A 225 14.34 7.97 -21.21
C THR A 225 14.87 9.11 -20.34
N CYS A 226 14.19 9.47 -19.25
CA CYS A 226 14.69 10.50 -18.33
C CYS A 226 15.91 10.04 -17.54
N LEU A 227 16.02 8.75 -17.22
CA LEU A 227 17.17 8.17 -16.51
C LEU A 227 18.41 8.09 -17.40
N GLU A 228 18.25 7.99 -18.73
CA GLU A 228 19.34 8.02 -19.70
C GLU A 228 19.95 9.43 -19.87
N ASP A 229 19.19 10.47 -19.54
CA ASP A 229 19.66 11.85 -19.56
C ASP A 229 20.48 12.18 -18.29
N PRO A 230 21.72 12.68 -18.40
CA PRO A 230 22.59 12.91 -17.24
C PRO A 230 22.04 13.91 -16.21
N GLU A 231 21.31 14.93 -16.64
CA GLU A 231 20.79 15.96 -15.75
C GLU A 231 19.42 15.57 -15.18
N GLN A 232 18.49 15.17 -16.06
CA GLN A 232 17.15 14.75 -15.68
C GLN A 232 17.19 13.47 -14.84
N GLY A 233 18.05 12.51 -15.18
CA GLY A 233 18.18 11.24 -14.46
C GLY A 233 18.60 11.44 -13.00
N MET A 234 19.31 12.52 -12.73
CA MET A 234 19.81 12.89 -11.40
C MET A 234 18.95 13.96 -10.69
N SER A 235 17.78 14.28 -11.23
CA SER A 235 16.85 15.26 -10.66
C SER A 235 15.92 14.66 -9.61
N ALA A 236 15.49 15.48 -8.64
CA ALA A 236 14.50 15.08 -7.65
C ALA A 236 13.14 14.75 -8.28
N ASN A 237 12.83 15.30 -9.45
CA ASN A 237 11.58 15.01 -10.17
C ASN A 237 11.57 13.59 -10.75
N THR A 238 12.68 13.15 -11.35
CA THR A 238 12.81 11.77 -11.86
C THR A 238 12.83 10.76 -10.73
N LEU A 239 13.50 11.08 -9.62
CA LEU A 239 13.43 10.28 -8.39
C LEU A 239 11.97 10.19 -7.89
N CYS A 240 11.27 11.31 -7.79
CA CYS A 240 9.87 11.33 -7.39
C CYS A 240 9.00 10.50 -8.34
N ALA A 241 9.25 10.52 -9.65
CA ALA A 241 8.53 9.71 -10.62
C ALA A 241 8.65 8.20 -10.31
N SER A 242 9.86 7.72 -9.99
CA SER A 242 10.08 6.33 -9.56
C SER A 242 9.30 6.00 -8.28
N VAL A 243 9.26 6.92 -7.32
CA VAL A 243 8.50 6.75 -6.06
C VAL A 243 6.99 6.75 -6.30
N LEU A 244 6.46 7.60 -7.19
CA LEU A 244 5.03 7.56 -7.53
C LEU A 244 4.65 6.25 -8.22
N LEU A 245 5.54 5.66 -9.03
CA LEU A 245 5.31 4.34 -9.62
C LEU A 245 5.36 3.20 -8.59
N SER A 246 6.20 3.30 -7.55
CA SER A 246 6.15 2.33 -6.44
C SER A 246 4.80 2.41 -5.70
N LEU A 247 4.26 3.61 -5.47
CA LEU A 247 2.92 3.78 -4.90
C LEU A 247 1.82 3.13 -5.76
N VAL A 248 1.92 3.27 -7.07
CA VAL A 248 0.99 2.63 -8.01
C VAL A 248 1.01 1.11 -7.84
N GLU A 249 2.20 0.50 -7.77
CA GLU A 249 2.34 -0.95 -7.58
C GLU A 249 1.82 -1.40 -6.20
N ALA A 250 2.09 -0.62 -5.15
CA ALA A 250 1.58 -0.91 -3.80
C ALA A 250 0.04 -0.89 -3.73
N LEU A 251 -0.58 0.08 -4.40
CA LEU A 251 -2.03 0.26 -4.39
C LEU A 251 -2.77 -0.73 -5.29
N ALA A 252 -2.13 -1.14 -6.40
CA ALA A 252 -2.71 -2.04 -7.40
C ALA A 252 -2.52 -3.53 -7.07
N GLY A 253 -1.87 -3.84 -5.94
CA GLY A 253 -1.57 -5.20 -5.50
C GLY A 253 -0.42 -5.86 -6.28
N PRO A 254 0.14 -6.98 -5.76
CA PRO A 254 1.27 -7.65 -6.42
C PRO A 254 0.83 -8.25 -7.76
N ARG A 255 1.28 -7.62 -8.85
CA ARG A 255 1.25 -8.19 -10.20
C ARG A 255 2.54 -8.98 -10.40
N ILE A 256 2.46 -10.30 -10.54
CA ILE A 256 3.58 -11.26 -10.81
C ILE A 256 4.97 -10.67 -10.55
N GLY A 257 5.58 -11.03 -9.41
CA GLY A 257 6.85 -10.49 -8.93
C GLY A 257 6.66 -9.30 -7.96
N ASN A 258 7.66 -9.03 -7.11
CA ASN A 258 7.60 -7.91 -6.16
C ASN A 258 8.02 -6.58 -6.83
N ARG A 259 7.17 -6.07 -7.71
CA ARG A 259 7.43 -4.84 -8.50
C ARG A 259 7.54 -3.59 -7.64
N TYR A 260 6.83 -3.57 -6.51
CA TYR A 260 6.96 -2.52 -5.51
C TYR A 260 8.41 -2.40 -5.03
N LEU A 261 9.00 -3.50 -4.55
CA LEU A 261 10.39 -3.48 -4.09
C LEU A 261 11.39 -3.21 -5.21
N ALA A 262 11.09 -3.56 -6.46
CA ALA A 262 11.93 -3.18 -7.60
C ALA A 262 12.00 -1.66 -7.81
N HIS A 263 10.86 -0.95 -7.75
CA HIS A 263 10.84 0.51 -7.85
C HIS A 263 11.47 1.17 -6.63
N VAL A 264 11.18 0.68 -5.42
CA VAL A 264 11.77 1.20 -4.18
C VAL A 264 13.29 0.99 -4.16
N GLY A 265 13.77 -0.18 -4.57
CA GLY A 265 15.20 -0.48 -4.69
C GLY A 265 15.88 0.39 -5.75
N GLY A 266 15.24 0.57 -6.91
CA GLY A 266 15.71 1.49 -7.95
C GLY A 266 15.78 2.94 -7.47
N ALA A 267 14.75 3.43 -6.77
CA ALA A 267 14.74 4.75 -6.15
C ALA A 267 15.88 4.86 -5.13
N GLY A 268 16.04 3.89 -4.22
CA GLY A 268 17.12 3.84 -3.25
C GLY A 268 18.50 3.90 -3.89
N ARG A 269 18.72 3.16 -4.99
CA ARG A 269 19.97 3.22 -5.75
C ARG A 269 20.22 4.58 -6.38
N LEU A 270 19.18 5.25 -6.89
CA LEU A 270 19.31 6.63 -7.37
C LEU A 270 19.67 7.59 -6.23
N MET A 271 19.09 7.41 -5.03
CA MET A 271 19.45 8.24 -3.87
C MET A 271 20.91 8.06 -3.49
N GLU A 272 21.38 6.82 -3.43
CA GLU A 272 22.77 6.48 -3.13
C GLU A 272 23.74 7.10 -4.14
N LEU A 273 23.45 6.99 -5.45
CA LEU A 273 24.27 7.59 -6.52
C LEU A 273 24.27 9.12 -6.52
N GLN A 274 23.16 9.73 -6.12
CA GLN A 274 23.04 11.18 -5.97
C GLN A 274 23.88 11.75 -4.83
N GLY A 275 24.17 10.91 -3.84
CA GLY A 275 24.93 11.28 -2.65
C GLY A 275 24.12 12.09 -1.62
N PRO A 276 24.62 12.14 -0.37
CA PRO A 276 23.93 12.75 0.78
C PRO A 276 23.64 14.25 0.59
N GLU A 277 24.54 14.99 -0.07
CA GLU A 277 24.45 16.45 -0.22
C GLU A 277 23.18 16.93 -0.94
N LYS A 278 22.63 16.11 -1.87
CA LYS A 278 21.38 16.45 -2.57
C LYS A 278 20.15 16.45 -1.66
N TYR A 279 20.22 15.83 -0.50
CA TYR A 279 19.11 15.68 0.45
C TYR A 279 19.04 16.78 1.50
N ARG A 280 19.78 17.89 1.26
CA ARG A 280 19.55 19.18 1.92
C ARG A 280 18.34 19.92 1.36
N ASP A 281 17.94 19.63 0.12
CA ASP A 281 16.70 20.12 -0.47
C ASP A 281 15.48 19.52 0.27
N SER A 282 14.51 20.37 0.60
CA SER A 282 13.34 19.97 1.40
C SER A 282 12.53 18.86 0.73
N PHE A 283 12.35 18.92 -0.58
CA PHE A 283 11.54 17.94 -1.32
C PHE A 283 12.26 16.60 -1.42
N ALA A 284 13.55 16.61 -1.77
CA ALA A 284 14.37 15.40 -1.78
C ALA A 284 14.41 14.74 -0.40
N LYS A 285 14.53 15.52 0.68
CA LYS A 285 14.53 15.03 2.07
C LYS A 285 13.22 14.35 2.45
N GLU A 286 12.07 14.90 2.06
CA GLU A 286 10.78 14.27 2.31
C GLU A 286 10.58 12.98 1.50
N ILE A 287 11.09 12.92 0.26
CA ILE A 287 11.10 11.69 -0.54
C ILE A 287 11.98 10.62 0.13
N LEU A 288 13.17 11.00 0.62
CA LEU A 288 14.05 10.11 1.37
C LEU A 288 13.32 9.56 2.59
N ARG A 289 12.74 10.45 3.42
CA ARG A 289 12.00 10.07 4.64
C ARG A 289 10.93 9.03 4.38
N PHE A 290 10.18 9.18 3.30
CA PHE A 290 9.14 8.23 2.86
C PHE A 290 9.73 6.87 2.44
N ASN A 291 10.87 6.85 1.74
CA ASN A 291 11.42 5.61 1.18
C ASN A 291 12.28 4.79 2.15
N ARG A 292 12.70 5.32 3.30
CA ARG A 292 13.64 4.64 4.24
C ARG A 292 13.26 3.19 4.54
N GLY A 293 12.02 2.96 4.99
CA GLY A 293 11.57 1.60 5.35
C GLY A 293 11.65 0.63 4.16
N GLY A 294 11.23 1.08 2.99
CA GLY A 294 11.31 0.28 1.77
C GLY A 294 12.75 -0.02 1.33
N ILE A 295 13.65 0.97 1.41
CA ILE A 295 15.08 0.80 1.12
C ILE A 295 15.70 -0.24 2.06
N ILE A 296 15.39 -0.14 3.36
CA ILE A 296 15.89 -1.09 4.37
C ILE A 296 15.36 -2.50 4.10
N VAL A 297 14.06 -2.65 3.81
CA VAL A 297 13.48 -3.96 3.46
C VAL A 297 14.13 -4.56 2.22
N THR A 298 14.40 -3.75 1.19
CA THR A 298 15.18 -4.22 0.01
C THR A 298 16.56 -4.71 0.42
N SER A 299 17.28 -3.97 1.29
CA SER A 299 18.58 -4.40 1.83
C SER A 299 18.51 -5.68 2.67
N ILE A 300 17.43 -5.91 3.42
CA ILE A 300 17.17 -7.17 4.15
C ILE A 300 17.11 -8.35 3.18
N TYR A 301 16.30 -8.23 2.11
CA TYR A 301 16.14 -9.29 1.10
C TYR A 301 17.41 -9.55 0.28
N GLU A 302 18.21 -8.52 0.03
CA GLU A 302 19.51 -8.62 -0.64
C GLU A 302 20.64 -9.08 0.29
N ARG A 303 20.44 -9.03 1.61
CA ARG A 303 21.46 -9.23 2.67
C ARG A 303 22.73 -8.41 2.44
N LYS A 304 22.53 -7.14 2.12
CA LYS A 304 23.60 -6.15 2.00
C LYS A 304 23.41 -5.07 3.06
N PRO A 305 24.49 -4.46 3.58
CA PRO A 305 24.35 -3.33 4.49
C PRO A 305 23.52 -2.23 3.83
N CYS A 306 22.63 -1.61 4.60
CA CYS A 306 21.84 -0.49 4.10
C CYS A 306 22.71 0.76 4.04
N PHE A 307 22.79 1.42 2.88
CA PHE A 307 23.60 2.63 2.75
C PHE A 307 23.13 3.75 3.69
N LEU A 308 21.86 3.75 4.12
CA LEU A 308 21.33 4.71 5.09
C LEU A 308 22.00 4.61 6.47
N ALA A 309 22.55 3.45 6.82
CA ALA A 309 23.29 3.24 8.06
C ALA A 309 24.77 3.68 7.96
N SER A 310 25.25 4.05 6.76
CA SER A 310 26.61 4.57 6.60
C SER A 310 26.79 5.93 7.31
N PRO A 311 27.99 6.25 7.81
CA PRO A 311 28.24 7.51 8.52
C PRO A 311 27.84 8.75 7.72
N GLU A 312 28.03 8.72 6.40
CA GLU A 312 27.75 9.86 5.51
C GLU A 312 26.25 10.11 5.34
N TRP A 313 25.42 9.07 5.51
CA TRP A 313 23.96 9.16 5.33
C TRP A 313 23.19 9.25 6.64
N ARG A 314 23.71 8.68 7.72
CA ARG A 314 22.98 8.49 8.97
C ARG A 314 22.39 9.80 9.50
N ASP A 315 23.20 10.86 9.52
CA ASP A 315 22.79 12.15 10.07
C ASP A 315 21.74 12.87 9.21
N ILE A 316 21.61 12.50 7.93
CA ILE A 316 20.62 13.06 6.99
C ILE A 316 19.36 12.21 6.96
N ALA A 317 19.50 10.90 6.86
CA ALA A 317 18.40 9.94 6.79
C ALA A 317 17.59 9.89 8.08
N PHE A 318 18.24 10.12 9.22
CA PHE A 318 17.63 10.06 10.55
C PHE A 318 17.65 11.41 11.27
N ASP A 319 17.66 12.52 10.52
CA ASP A 319 17.59 13.86 11.10
C ASP A 319 16.25 14.10 11.83
N LYS A 320 16.38 14.39 13.13
CA LYS A 320 15.30 14.67 14.08
C LYS A 320 15.03 16.16 14.29
N THR A 321 15.79 17.04 13.64
CA THR A 321 15.71 18.48 13.85
C THR A 321 14.29 19.01 13.61
N GLY A 322 13.72 19.67 14.62
CA GLY A 322 12.41 20.31 14.55
C GLY A 322 11.21 19.35 14.54
N LEU A 323 11.42 18.08 14.88
CA LEU A 323 10.35 17.08 14.92
C LEU A 323 9.73 16.91 16.31
N SER A 324 8.51 16.38 16.34
CA SER A 324 7.85 16.02 17.59
C SER A 324 8.54 14.85 18.27
N PHE A 325 8.28 14.64 19.56
CA PHE A 325 8.78 13.45 20.28
C PHE A 325 8.36 12.14 19.58
N ASP A 326 7.11 12.08 19.11
CA ASP A 326 6.56 10.88 18.47
C ASP A 326 7.23 10.60 17.12
N ASP A 327 7.48 11.64 16.34
CA ASP A 327 8.24 11.52 15.09
C ASP A 327 9.69 11.08 15.37
N CYS A 328 10.31 11.54 16.46
CA CYS A 328 11.64 11.10 16.88
C CYS A 328 11.68 9.60 17.21
N LEU A 329 10.68 9.08 17.94
CA LEU A 329 10.57 7.65 18.24
C LEU A 329 10.45 6.81 16.97
N HIS A 330 9.65 7.28 16.00
CA HIS A 330 9.54 6.58 14.72
C HIS A 330 10.88 6.59 13.96
N ILE A 331 11.62 7.70 13.98
CA ILE A 331 12.95 7.77 13.37
C ILE A 331 13.93 6.82 14.03
N ASP A 332 13.92 6.74 15.36
CA ASP A 332 14.76 5.80 16.12
C ASP A 332 14.48 4.35 15.73
N LEU A 333 13.20 3.99 15.60
CA LEU A 333 12.81 2.66 15.13
C LEU A 333 13.41 2.34 13.74
N ILE A 334 13.25 3.25 12.79
CA ILE A 334 13.74 3.02 11.42
C ILE A 334 15.28 3.03 11.37
N GLN A 335 15.94 3.79 12.24
CA GLN A 335 17.39 3.75 12.39
C GLN A 335 17.85 2.38 12.89
N HIS A 336 17.23 1.83 13.93
CA HIS A 336 17.53 0.48 14.42
C HIS A 336 17.23 -0.60 13.37
N MET A 337 16.15 -0.44 12.60
CA MET A 337 15.83 -1.31 11.48
C MET A 337 16.94 -1.35 10.42
N ALA A 338 17.63 -0.22 10.19
CA ALA A 338 18.70 -0.11 9.19
C ALA A 338 19.98 -0.90 9.54
N GLU A 339 20.15 -1.31 10.80
CA GLU A 339 21.27 -2.15 11.26
C GLU A 339 21.08 -3.64 10.92
N LEU A 340 19.82 -4.11 10.86
CA LEU A 340 19.49 -5.51 10.65
C LEU A 340 20.08 -6.12 9.34
N PRO A 341 20.06 -5.45 8.18
CA PRO A 341 20.71 -5.96 6.98
C PRO A 341 22.20 -6.29 7.16
N GLY A 342 22.93 -5.51 7.96
CA GLY A 342 24.34 -5.78 8.29
C GLY A 342 24.51 -7.04 9.14
N ILE A 343 23.65 -7.22 10.14
CA ILE A 343 23.61 -8.43 10.96
C ILE A 343 23.30 -9.67 10.10
N LEU A 344 22.33 -9.58 9.18
CA LEU A 344 21.97 -10.69 8.30
C LEU A 344 23.08 -11.05 7.31
N LYS A 345 23.84 -10.04 6.84
CA LYS A 345 25.05 -10.26 6.05
C LYS A 345 26.09 -11.05 6.85
N ASP A 346 26.40 -10.61 8.06
CA ASP A 346 27.38 -11.28 8.94
C ASP A 346 26.93 -12.71 9.28
N LEU A 347 25.65 -12.92 9.56
CA LEU A 347 25.06 -14.24 9.79
C LEU A 347 25.24 -15.18 8.59
N LYS A 348 25.09 -14.67 7.37
CA LYS A 348 25.32 -15.44 6.14
C LYS A 348 26.78 -15.87 6.03
N TYR A 349 27.73 -14.95 6.25
CA TYR A 349 29.16 -15.27 6.19
C TYR A 349 29.55 -16.34 7.21
N LEU A 350 28.97 -16.29 8.41
CA LEU A 350 29.17 -17.36 9.39
C LEU A 350 28.74 -18.72 8.84
N LYS A 351 27.52 -18.86 8.30
CA LYS A 351 27.04 -20.14 7.74
C LYS A 351 27.94 -20.68 6.63
N THR A 352 28.36 -19.83 5.69
CA THR A 352 29.22 -20.25 4.57
C THR A 352 30.59 -20.73 5.04
N GLN A 353 31.14 -20.21 6.14
CA GLN A 353 32.40 -20.72 6.69
C GLN A 353 32.29 -22.15 7.23
N TYR A 354 31.10 -22.59 7.67
CA TYR A 354 30.87 -23.94 8.18
C TYR A 354 30.51 -24.97 7.10
N ASP A 355 29.89 -24.56 5.99
CA ASP A 355 29.54 -25.47 4.88
C ASP A 355 30.77 -25.96 4.07
N PHE A 356 31.93 -25.32 4.21
CA PHE A 356 33.17 -25.62 3.46
C PHE A 356 34.20 -26.48 4.20
N GLN A 357 33.89 -27.09 5.36
CA GLN A 357 34.75 -28.11 5.95
C GLN A 357 34.29 -29.53 5.57
N PRO A 358 35.04 -30.27 4.73
CA PRO A 358 34.74 -31.68 4.49
C PRO A 358 35.01 -32.48 5.76
N VAL A 359 34.02 -33.26 6.20
CA VAL A 359 34.06 -34.14 7.39
C VAL A 359 34.92 -35.39 7.11
N SER A 360 36.18 -35.22 6.71
CA SER A 360 37.06 -36.37 6.39
C SER A 360 38.37 -36.44 7.16
N ASN A 361 38.69 -35.53 8.08
CA ASN A 361 39.96 -35.56 8.80
C ASN A 361 39.90 -35.43 10.34
N ILE A 362 38.76 -35.67 11.00
CA ILE A 362 38.68 -35.73 12.47
C ILE A 362 38.73 -37.19 12.96
N LEU A 363 39.75 -37.94 12.54
CA LEU A 363 40.03 -39.27 13.12
C LEU A 363 41.50 -39.51 13.46
N ASN A 364 42.33 -38.47 13.47
CA ASN A 364 43.71 -38.59 13.95
C ASN A 364 44.13 -37.26 14.58
N TYR A 365 43.96 -37.11 15.89
CA TYR A 365 45.02 -36.51 16.69
C TYR A 365 44.91 -36.95 18.15
N ASP A 366 46.05 -37.41 18.63
CA ASP A 366 46.32 -38.07 19.90
C ASP A 366 46.04 -37.16 21.11
N LEU A 367 45.55 -37.77 22.17
CA LEU A 367 45.30 -37.15 23.47
C LEU A 367 46.63 -36.80 24.15
N THR A 368 46.97 -35.52 24.22
CA THR A 368 47.89 -35.02 25.25
C THR A 368 47.25 -33.84 25.96
N PHE A 369 47.01 -34.07 27.24
CA PHE A 369 46.37 -33.19 28.20
C PHE A 369 47.44 -32.25 28.76
N ASP A 370 47.26 -30.95 28.59
CA ASP A 370 47.99 -29.97 29.40
C ASP A 370 47.00 -28.98 30.01
N SER A 371 46.74 -29.22 31.30
CA SER A 371 46.09 -28.33 32.24
C SER A 371 46.95 -27.09 32.45
N ASN A 372 46.46 -25.91 32.06
CA ASN A 372 46.64 -24.62 32.76
C ASN A 372 46.29 -23.44 31.85
N VAL A 373 45.01 -23.09 31.73
CA VAL A 373 44.57 -21.68 31.65
C VAL A 373 43.17 -21.59 32.28
N ALA A 374 43.11 -21.23 33.55
CA ALA A 374 41.88 -20.72 34.14
C ALA A 374 41.66 -19.30 33.59
N VAL A 375 40.57 -19.10 32.85
CA VAL A 375 40.00 -17.77 32.63
C VAL A 375 38.64 -17.79 33.31
N ASP A 376 38.59 -17.20 34.50
CA ASP A 376 37.34 -16.91 35.20
C ASP A 376 36.52 -15.92 34.37
N LEU A 377 35.49 -16.43 33.70
CA LEU A 377 34.37 -15.63 33.21
C LEU A 377 33.20 -15.84 34.18
N ASN A 378 33.24 -15.11 35.29
CA ASN A 378 32.08 -14.91 36.14
C ASN A 378 31.06 -14.04 35.37
N VAL A 379 30.18 -14.70 34.62
CA VAL A 379 28.95 -14.09 34.05
C VAL A 379 27.76 -14.46 34.94
N SER A 380 27.94 -14.34 36.26
CA SER A 380 26.92 -14.72 37.26
C SER A 380 26.60 -13.65 38.30
N GLU A 381 27.18 -12.46 38.23
CA GLU A 381 26.91 -11.40 39.23
C GLU A 381 26.61 -10.06 38.57
N THR A 382 25.48 -9.97 37.86
CA THR A 382 24.61 -8.77 37.81
C THR A 382 23.19 -9.15 37.39
N LEU A 383 22.66 -10.28 37.90
CA LEU A 383 21.24 -10.63 37.84
C LEU A 383 20.65 -10.66 39.25
N SER A 384 20.85 -9.58 40.00
CA SER A 384 20.09 -9.29 41.20
C SER A 384 20.09 -7.78 41.40
N ASP A 385 19.14 -7.12 40.77
CA ASP A 385 18.40 -5.99 41.33
C ASP A 385 17.34 -5.57 40.31
N THR A 386 16.11 -6.02 40.58
CA THR A 386 14.83 -5.49 40.05
C THR A 386 14.79 -5.13 38.56
N CYS A 387 14.37 -6.10 37.74
CA CYS A 387 13.68 -5.82 36.48
C CYS A 387 12.50 -4.87 36.76
N PRO A 388 12.34 -3.75 36.03
CA PRO A 388 11.01 -3.18 35.88
C PRO A 388 10.22 -4.14 34.99
N SER A 389 9.36 -4.94 35.60
CA SER A 389 8.31 -5.66 34.89
C SER A 389 7.54 -4.67 34.03
N LEU A 390 7.25 -5.04 32.79
CA LEU A 390 6.16 -4.42 32.04
C LEU A 390 4.86 -4.87 32.72
N ASP A 391 4.48 -4.21 33.80
CA ASP A 391 3.23 -4.44 34.51
C ASP A 391 2.06 -4.08 33.58
N PHE A 392 1.57 -5.08 32.86
CA PHE A 392 0.23 -5.08 32.32
C PHE A 392 -0.63 -5.95 33.25
N SER A 393 -1.62 -5.32 33.87
CA SER A 393 -2.54 -5.91 34.84
C SER A 393 -3.02 -7.32 34.44
N PRO A 394 -2.74 -8.38 35.22
CA PRO A 394 -3.12 -9.76 34.90
C PRO A 394 -4.56 -10.13 35.31
N ASP A 395 -5.39 -9.17 35.70
CA ASP A 395 -6.74 -9.43 36.19
C ASP A 395 -7.76 -9.63 35.04
N SER A 396 -7.64 -10.71 34.26
CA SER A 396 -8.80 -11.33 33.58
C SER A 396 -8.64 -12.77 33.09
N PHE A 397 -7.65 -13.55 33.56
CA PHE A 397 -7.50 -14.95 33.13
C PHE A 397 -7.29 -15.90 34.31
N ASP A 398 -8.24 -15.90 35.24
CA ASP A 398 -8.45 -17.04 36.13
C ASP A 398 -9.47 -17.99 35.49
N SER A 399 -8.97 -19.14 35.05
CA SER A 399 -9.67 -20.42 34.83
C SER A 399 -9.28 -21.06 33.49
N LEU A 400 -8.26 -21.92 33.51
CA LEU A 400 -8.33 -23.26 32.88
C LEU A 400 -7.07 -24.06 33.23
N ASP A 401 -7.31 -25.08 34.06
CA ASP A 401 -6.36 -26.12 34.47
C ASP A 401 -5.63 -26.76 33.29
N PHE A 402 -4.29 -26.64 33.28
CA PHE A 402 -3.42 -27.57 32.55
C PHE A 402 -2.07 -27.71 33.27
N LEU A 403 -2.13 -27.93 34.59
CA LEU A 403 -0.97 -28.03 35.47
C LEU A 403 -0.90 -29.37 36.21
N ASN A 404 -1.16 -30.48 35.52
CA ASN A 404 -0.85 -31.82 36.00
C ASN A 404 -0.42 -32.66 34.80
N ASP A 405 0.90 -32.78 34.59
CA ASP A 405 1.58 -33.98 34.09
C ASP A 405 3.01 -33.62 33.64
N LEU A 406 3.93 -33.40 34.58
CA LEU A 406 5.38 -33.57 34.34
C LEU A 406 6.06 -33.90 35.67
N GLU A 407 6.32 -35.19 35.93
CA GLU A 407 7.33 -35.60 36.91
C GLU A 407 8.74 -35.39 36.31
N PRO A 408 9.73 -34.95 37.12
CA PRO A 408 11.09 -34.77 36.64
C PRO A 408 11.80 -36.12 36.47
N VAL A 409 12.22 -36.43 35.24
CA VAL A 409 13.13 -37.55 34.98
C VAL A 409 14.56 -37.05 35.07
N ASP A 410 15.26 -37.42 36.15
CA ASP A 410 16.70 -37.24 36.30
C ASP A 410 17.46 -38.11 35.30
N HIS A 411 18.06 -37.49 34.27
CA HIS A 411 19.12 -38.11 33.49
C HIS A 411 20.38 -37.22 33.46
N PRO A 412 21.56 -37.78 33.79
CA PRO A 412 22.80 -37.01 33.90
C PRO A 412 23.32 -36.59 32.51
N PHE A 413 23.61 -35.30 32.38
CA PHE A 413 24.32 -34.71 31.24
C PHE A 413 25.67 -35.40 30.99
N PRO A 414 26.02 -35.76 29.74
CA PRO A 414 27.41 -36.02 29.39
C PRO A 414 28.17 -34.69 29.22
N PRO A 415 29.37 -34.54 29.80
CA PRO A 415 30.13 -33.29 29.72
C PRO A 415 30.83 -33.11 28.37
N SER A 416 30.88 -31.85 27.93
CA SER A 416 31.80 -31.28 26.92
C SER A 416 31.72 -31.81 25.49
N ALA A 417 30.91 -31.14 24.66
CA ALA A 417 31.13 -31.09 23.21
C ALA A 417 32.37 -30.22 22.90
N PRO A 418 33.17 -30.57 21.86
CA PRO A 418 34.42 -29.89 21.56
C PRO A 418 34.16 -28.44 21.10
N VAL A 419 34.80 -27.49 21.77
CA VAL A 419 34.82 -26.07 21.38
C VAL A 419 35.67 -25.94 20.11
N CYS A 420 35.02 -25.90 18.95
CA CYS A 420 35.65 -25.65 17.66
C CYS A 420 36.04 -24.17 17.52
N GLY A 421 37.28 -23.89 17.12
CA GLY A 421 37.98 -22.59 17.19
C GLY A 421 37.51 -21.45 16.27
N THR A 422 36.21 -21.23 16.11
CA THR A 422 35.60 -20.09 15.38
C THR A 422 34.60 -19.28 16.23
N THR A 423 34.64 -19.49 17.56
CA THR A 423 33.86 -18.83 18.62
C THR A 423 33.87 -17.29 18.57
N PRO A 424 34.96 -16.57 18.23
CA PRO A 424 35.00 -15.10 18.32
C PRO A 424 34.03 -14.37 17.39
N ALA A 425 33.85 -14.83 16.14
CA ALA A 425 32.99 -14.16 15.16
C ALA A 425 31.50 -14.36 15.49
N ARG A 426 31.13 -15.56 15.96
CA ARG A 426 29.78 -15.87 16.44
C ARG A 426 29.43 -15.07 17.70
N VAL A 427 30.36 -14.98 18.66
CA VAL A 427 30.20 -14.15 19.86
C VAL A 427 30.09 -12.67 19.50
N ALA A 428 30.94 -12.17 18.59
CA ALA A 428 30.87 -10.78 18.13
C ALA A 428 29.51 -10.46 17.48
N LEU A 429 28.97 -11.38 16.66
CA LEU A 429 27.65 -11.20 16.08
C LEU A 429 26.53 -11.29 17.12
N LEU A 430 26.64 -12.19 18.10
CA LEU A 430 25.70 -12.27 19.21
C LEU A 430 25.66 -10.95 20.00
N VAL A 431 26.82 -10.33 20.28
CA VAL A 431 26.91 -9.01 20.91
C VAL A 431 26.24 -7.92 20.08
N LYS A 432 26.41 -7.93 18.75
CA LYS A 432 25.71 -6.99 17.85
C LYS A 432 24.19 -7.16 17.92
N VAL A 433 23.70 -8.40 17.91
CA VAL A 433 22.25 -8.69 18.00
C VAL A 433 21.70 -8.29 19.36
N GLN A 434 22.44 -8.56 20.45
CA GLN A 434 22.07 -8.13 21.80
C GLN A 434 21.99 -6.59 21.88
N THR A 435 22.98 -5.89 21.31
CA THR A 435 22.99 -4.41 21.28
C THR A 435 21.77 -3.85 20.55
N LEU A 436 21.35 -4.48 19.45
CA LEU A 436 20.12 -4.12 18.75
C LEU A 436 18.88 -4.39 19.61
N LYS A 437 18.80 -5.55 20.27
CA LYS A 437 17.70 -5.90 21.19
C LYS A 437 17.58 -4.89 22.33
N ASP A 438 18.69 -4.55 22.97
CA ASP A 438 18.73 -3.56 24.07
C ASP A 438 18.27 -2.18 23.61
N ALA A 439 18.66 -1.77 22.39
CA ALA A 439 18.22 -0.50 21.80
C ALA A 439 16.70 -0.50 21.52
N LEU A 440 16.17 -1.61 21.00
CA LEU A 440 14.72 -1.77 20.80
C LEU A 440 13.97 -1.77 22.13
N TYR A 441 14.48 -2.36 23.21
CA TYR A 441 13.85 -2.28 24.53
C TYR A 441 13.84 -0.86 25.11
N LYS A 442 14.94 -0.12 24.97
CA LYS A 442 14.97 1.30 25.37
C LYS A 442 13.91 2.12 24.63
N LEU A 443 13.76 1.89 23.33
CA LEU A 443 12.70 2.50 22.53
C LEU A 443 11.31 2.02 23.00
N GLY A 444 11.18 0.72 23.29
CA GLY A 444 9.97 0.07 23.78
C GLY A 444 9.44 0.68 25.08
N ASN A 445 10.31 1.11 25.99
CA ASN A 445 9.88 1.80 27.21
C ASN A 445 9.02 3.04 26.91
N HIS A 446 9.37 3.81 25.89
CA HIS A 446 8.61 4.99 25.48
C HIS A 446 7.33 4.64 24.71
N LEU A 447 7.40 3.65 23.80
CA LEU A 447 6.24 3.20 23.03
C LEU A 447 5.19 2.54 23.94
N ASN A 448 5.61 1.60 24.79
CA ASN A 448 4.72 0.89 25.71
C ASN A 448 4.06 1.84 26.71
N ALA A 449 4.77 2.86 27.21
CA ALA A 449 4.17 3.86 28.08
C ALA A 449 3.03 4.65 27.39
N LYS A 450 3.18 4.97 26.11
CA LYS A 450 2.14 5.64 25.30
C LYS A 450 0.98 4.72 24.93
N LEU A 451 1.23 3.43 24.81
CA LEU A 451 0.19 2.43 24.61
C LEU A 451 -0.63 2.24 25.90
N ALA A 452 0.06 2.08 27.03
CA ALA A 452 -0.55 1.85 28.34
C ALA A 452 -1.42 3.02 28.83
N ASN A 453 -1.01 4.27 28.56
CA ASN A 453 -1.79 5.45 28.92
C ASN A 453 -2.87 5.84 27.90
N GLY A 454 -3.05 5.03 26.84
CA GLY A 454 -4.05 5.26 25.80
C GLY A 454 -3.77 6.44 24.88
N ALA A 455 -2.57 7.04 24.93
CA ALA A 455 -2.24 8.20 24.08
C ALA A 455 -2.12 7.83 22.60
N THR A 456 -1.77 6.58 22.29
CA THR A 456 -1.54 6.14 20.90
C THR A 456 -2.61 5.21 20.36
N ALA A 457 -3.11 4.28 21.18
CA ALA A 457 -4.18 3.38 20.81
C ALA A 457 -5.04 3.05 22.03
N ILE A 458 -6.29 2.68 21.78
CA ILE A 458 -7.17 2.08 22.77
C ILE A 458 -7.41 0.62 22.40
N GLU A 459 -7.49 -0.24 23.40
CA GLU A 459 -7.82 -1.65 23.22
C GLU A 459 -9.31 -1.86 23.48
N LEU A 460 -10.03 -2.42 22.50
CA LEU A 460 -11.47 -2.69 22.56
C LEU A 460 -11.75 -4.14 22.17
N PRO A 461 -12.89 -4.72 22.57
CA PRO A 461 -13.31 -6.03 22.06
C PRO A 461 -13.41 -6.03 20.54
N SER A 462 -12.98 -7.12 19.91
CA SER A 462 -13.04 -7.27 18.45
C SER A 462 -14.48 -7.23 17.95
N ILE A 463 -14.64 -6.64 16.75
CA ILE A 463 -15.89 -6.56 16.01
C ILE A 463 -16.25 -7.92 15.37
N GLU A 464 -15.27 -8.79 15.12
CA GLU A 464 -15.50 -10.13 14.56
C GLU A 464 -15.97 -11.09 15.67
N GLU A 465 -17.21 -11.58 15.58
CA GLU A 465 -17.72 -12.58 16.53
C GLU A 465 -16.95 -13.91 16.39
N ASN A 466 -16.63 -14.54 17.54
CA ASN A 466 -15.90 -15.82 17.61
C ASN A 466 -14.49 -15.80 16.98
N THR A 467 -13.86 -14.62 16.90
CA THR A 467 -12.46 -14.50 16.53
C THR A 467 -11.53 -15.15 17.57
N PRO A 468 -10.41 -15.78 17.17
CA PRO A 468 -9.39 -16.22 18.11
C PRO A 468 -8.59 -15.05 18.74
N VAL A 469 -8.81 -13.81 18.26
CA VAL A 469 -8.17 -12.58 18.76
C VAL A 469 -9.25 -11.64 19.32
N PRO A 470 -9.68 -11.84 20.58
CA PRO A 470 -10.89 -11.20 21.12
C PRO A 470 -10.77 -9.70 21.38
N MET A 471 -9.55 -9.14 21.37
CA MET A 471 -9.27 -7.73 21.56
C MET A 471 -8.59 -7.15 20.31
N SER A 472 -8.87 -5.90 19.99
CA SER A 472 -8.25 -5.18 18.88
C SER A 472 -7.80 -3.79 19.31
N TYR A 473 -6.69 -3.34 18.71
CA TYR A 473 -6.19 -1.99 18.87
C TYR A 473 -6.84 -1.04 17.86
N HIS A 474 -7.27 0.12 18.38
CA HIS A 474 -7.67 1.26 17.59
C HIS A 474 -6.70 2.41 17.82
N PHE A 475 -5.77 2.58 16.88
CA PHE A 475 -4.77 3.61 16.87
C PHE A 475 -5.37 4.97 16.48
N THR A 476 -4.85 6.03 17.10
CA THR A 476 -5.25 7.41 16.76
C THR A 476 -4.86 7.80 15.33
N SER A 477 -3.82 7.16 14.80
CA SER A 477 -3.28 7.39 13.46
C SER A 477 -2.75 6.10 12.86
N TRP A 478 -2.96 5.93 11.55
CA TRP A 478 -2.41 4.79 10.80
C TRP A 478 -0.87 4.76 10.83
N ARG A 479 -0.21 5.92 11.01
CA ARG A 479 1.25 6.00 11.16
C ARG A 479 1.71 5.33 12.43
N ASP A 480 0.96 5.50 13.51
CA ASP A 480 1.26 4.87 14.78
C ASP A 480 1.09 3.36 14.66
N MET A 481 -0.05 2.89 14.13
CA MET A 481 -0.26 1.45 13.85
C MET A 481 0.93 0.85 13.08
N THR A 482 1.36 1.50 12.01
CA THR A 482 2.51 1.05 11.19
C THR A 482 3.82 1.05 11.98
N GLY A 483 4.04 2.07 12.82
CA GLY A 483 5.19 2.17 13.70
C GLY A 483 5.24 1.03 14.72
N TYR A 484 4.13 0.73 15.39
CA TYR A 484 4.04 -0.36 16.36
C TYR A 484 4.16 -1.74 15.70
N SER A 485 3.50 -1.96 14.56
CA SER A 485 3.67 -3.18 13.77
C SER A 485 5.13 -3.39 13.38
N CYS A 486 5.85 -2.33 12.98
CA CYS A 486 7.27 -2.40 12.66
C CYS A 486 8.14 -2.67 13.89
N PHE A 487 7.85 -2.03 15.02
CA PHE A 487 8.54 -2.23 16.30
C PHE A 487 8.46 -3.68 16.76
N TRP A 488 7.25 -4.24 16.83
CA TRP A 488 7.03 -5.64 17.20
C TRP A 488 7.67 -6.62 16.20
N SER A 489 7.61 -6.32 14.90
CA SER A 489 8.29 -7.14 13.88
C SER A 489 9.80 -7.17 14.09
N MET A 490 10.40 -6.03 14.45
CA MET A 490 11.83 -5.91 14.72
C MET A 490 12.26 -6.70 15.95
N LEU A 491 11.46 -6.72 17.01
CA LEU A 491 11.71 -7.56 18.18
C LEU A 491 11.68 -9.05 17.81
N ILE A 492 10.65 -9.50 17.10
CA ILE A 492 10.54 -10.90 16.65
C ILE A 492 11.74 -11.31 15.78
N LEU A 493 12.10 -10.48 14.80
CA LEU A 493 13.24 -10.76 13.91
C LEU A 493 14.56 -10.79 14.68
N THR A 494 14.77 -9.86 15.62
CA THR A 494 15.99 -9.81 16.45
C THR A 494 16.10 -11.06 17.33
N ASN A 495 15.01 -11.45 17.99
CA ASN A 495 14.93 -12.68 18.78
C ASN A 495 15.18 -13.92 17.92
N LYS A 496 14.59 -13.97 16.73
CA LYS A 496 14.77 -15.06 15.78
C LYS A 496 16.22 -15.19 15.33
N VAL A 497 16.91 -14.08 15.05
CA VAL A 497 18.35 -14.10 14.75
C VAL A 497 19.17 -14.54 15.96
N MET A 498 18.84 -14.04 17.16
CA MET A 498 19.52 -14.40 18.40
C MET A 498 19.46 -15.90 18.70
N MET A 499 18.28 -16.51 18.60
CA MET A 499 18.08 -17.95 18.80
C MET A 499 18.96 -18.81 17.86
N ARG A 500 19.30 -18.32 16.66
CA ARG A 500 20.18 -19.04 15.72
C ARG A 500 21.65 -18.95 16.10
N LEU A 501 22.03 -17.94 16.87
CA LEU A 501 23.39 -17.73 17.34
C LEU A 501 23.63 -18.44 18.67
N LEU A 502 22.59 -18.69 19.46
CA LEU A 502 22.68 -19.47 20.69
C LEU A 502 22.98 -20.95 20.42
N PRO A 503 23.59 -21.67 21.38
CA PRO A 503 23.73 -23.13 21.33
C PRO A 503 22.37 -23.84 21.26
N PRO A 504 22.30 -25.05 20.65
CA PRO A 504 21.13 -25.90 20.78
C PRO A 504 20.82 -26.17 22.27
N PHE A 505 19.55 -26.08 22.65
CA PHE A 505 19.05 -26.28 24.03
C PHE A 505 19.45 -25.22 25.06
N ASP A 506 19.95 -24.05 24.63
CA ASP A 506 20.13 -22.92 25.54
C ASP A 506 18.76 -22.51 26.16
N PRO A 507 18.65 -22.41 27.50
CA PRO A 507 17.37 -22.10 28.16
C PRO A 507 16.78 -20.76 27.69
N VAL A 508 17.62 -19.80 27.29
CA VAL A 508 17.19 -18.48 26.78
C VAL A 508 16.34 -18.61 25.50
N ILE A 509 16.49 -19.70 24.74
CA ILE A 509 15.66 -19.94 23.54
C ILE A 509 14.18 -20.05 23.92
N TYR A 510 13.84 -20.70 25.04
CA TYR A 510 12.46 -20.84 25.47
C TYR A 510 11.85 -19.48 25.85
N ASP A 511 12.61 -18.64 26.52
CA ASP A 511 12.20 -17.28 26.90
C ASP A 511 11.98 -16.41 25.66
N LEU A 512 12.91 -16.44 24.70
CA LEU A 512 12.78 -15.71 23.43
C LEU A 512 11.58 -16.19 22.59
N GLN A 513 11.30 -17.49 22.59
CA GLN A 513 10.09 -18.02 21.95
C GLN A 513 8.83 -17.55 22.66
N SER A 514 8.83 -17.53 24.00
CA SER A 514 7.70 -17.04 24.79
C SER A 514 7.42 -15.58 24.52
N GLU A 515 8.47 -14.76 24.52
CA GLU A 515 8.38 -13.34 24.17
C GLU A 515 7.82 -13.14 22.75
N ASN A 516 8.31 -13.90 21.77
CA ASN A 516 7.79 -13.81 20.40
C ASN A 516 6.31 -14.20 20.29
N ARG A 517 5.82 -15.17 21.07
CA ARG A 517 4.39 -15.53 21.12
C ARG A 517 3.55 -14.38 21.65
N SER A 518 3.99 -13.71 22.73
CA SER A 518 3.30 -12.54 23.28
C SER A 518 3.28 -11.39 22.26
N ILE A 519 4.41 -11.08 21.64
CA ILE A 519 4.51 -10.01 20.64
C ILE A 519 3.67 -10.32 19.40
N ALA A 520 3.64 -11.58 18.94
CA ALA A 520 2.83 -12.00 17.81
C ALA A 520 1.34 -11.78 18.06
N PHE A 521 0.87 -12.01 19.30
CA PHE A 521 -0.51 -11.72 19.68
C PHE A 521 -0.81 -10.23 19.60
N GLU A 522 0.09 -9.35 20.05
CA GLU A 522 -0.07 -7.89 19.92
C GLU A 522 -0.15 -7.41 18.46
N ILE A 523 0.63 -8.02 17.56
CA ILE A 523 0.51 -7.77 16.11
C ILE A 523 -0.88 -8.16 15.60
N CYS A 524 -1.43 -9.29 16.06
CA CYS A 524 -2.74 -9.74 15.61
C CYS A 524 -3.85 -8.75 15.99
N LYS A 525 -3.74 -8.07 17.14
CA LYS A 525 -4.69 -7.05 17.57
C LYS A 525 -4.77 -5.85 16.62
N THR A 526 -3.79 -5.63 15.73
CA THR A 526 -3.81 -4.52 14.75
C THR A 526 -4.65 -4.80 13.50
N TRP A 527 -5.26 -5.99 13.39
CA TRP A 527 -5.98 -6.42 12.19
C TRP A 527 -7.10 -5.48 11.77
N GLU A 528 -7.95 -5.05 12.69
CA GLU A 528 -9.13 -4.26 12.36
C GLU A 528 -8.76 -2.87 11.81
N ASP A 529 -7.76 -2.23 12.40
CA ASP A 529 -7.24 -0.95 11.92
C ASP A 529 -6.58 -1.07 10.54
N ALA A 530 -5.86 -2.15 10.30
CA ALA A 530 -5.32 -2.45 8.98
C ALA A 530 -6.43 -2.66 7.95
N TRP A 531 -7.47 -3.42 8.32
CA TRP A 531 -8.65 -3.63 7.48
C TRP A 531 -9.41 -2.33 7.22
N ALA A 532 -9.57 -1.46 8.22
CA ALA A 532 -10.20 -0.16 8.09
C ALA A 532 -9.39 0.77 7.14
N SER A 533 -8.07 0.61 7.14
CA SER A 533 -7.13 1.36 6.32
C SER A 533 -6.88 0.74 4.93
N LYS A 534 -7.67 -0.24 4.47
CA LYS A 534 -7.53 -0.79 3.12
C LYS A 534 -7.71 0.29 2.01
N PRO A 535 -6.99 0.17 0.87
CA PRO A 535 -6.03 -0.89 0.53
C PRO A 535 -4.65 -0.70 1.17
N ILE A 536 -4.29 0.51 1.65
CA ILE A 536 -2.93 0.75 2.15
C ILE A 536 -2.58 -0.08 3.38
N GLY A 537 -3.57 -0.46 4.21
CA GLY A 537 -3.36 -1.38 5.31
C GLY A 537 -2.73 -2.71 4.89
N ALA A 538 -3.09 -3.24 3.70
CA ALA A 538 -2.51 -4.48 3.16
C ALA A 538 -1.01 -4.37 2.86
N LEU A 539 -0.53 -3.17 2.50
CA LEU A 539 0.90 -2.92 2.30
C LEU A 539 1.68 -3.08 3.61
N HIS A 540 1.08 -2.65 4.73
CA HIS A 540 1.75 -2.55 6.01
C HIS A 540 1.59 -3.79 6.89
N THR A 541 0.55 -4.59 6.68
CA THR A 541 0.36 -5.87 7.39
C THR A 541 1.21 -7.01 6.86
N GLY A 542 1.67 -6.92 5.60
CA GLY A 542 2.43 -7.99 4.96
C GLY A 542 3.66 -8.44 5.77
N LEU A 543 4.47 -7.49 6.26
CA LEU A 543 5.66 -7.81 7.05
C LEU A 543 5.31 -8.36 8.44
N SER A 544 4.45 -7.66 9.18
CA SER A 544 4.17 -7.95 10.59
C SER A 544 3.47 -9.29 10.78
N PHE A 545 2.45 -9.57 9.97
CA PHE A 545 1.75 -10.86 10.04
C PHE A 545 2.64 -12.01 9.61
N VAL A 546 3.51 -11.82 8.60
CA VAL A 546 4.45 -12.87 8.16
C VAL A 546 5.44 -13.27 9.26
N VAL A 547 5.95 -12.31 10.04
CA VAL A 547 6.89 -12.63 11.13
C VAL A 547 6.18 -13.14 12.39
N ALA A 548 4.96 -12.68 12.66
CA ALA A 548 4.15 -13.15 13.79
C ALA A 548 3.63 -14.58 13.62
N TYR A 549 3.33 -14.97 12.38
CA TYR A 549 2.62 -16.20 12.03
C TYR A 549 3.20 -17.48 12.67
N GLU A 550 4.52 -17.66 12.65
CA GLU A 550 5.20 -18.85 13.22
C GLU A 550 4.98 -18.99 14.73
N TYR A 551 4.70 -17.89 15.43
CA TYR A 551 4.52 -17.84 16.87
C TYR A 551 3.03 -17.81 17.28
N CYS A 552 2.13 -17.96 16.32
CA CYS A 552 0.69 -18.02 16.57
C CYS A 552 0.21 -19.46 16.73
N LYS A 553 -0.91 -19.65 17.45
CA LYS A 553 -1.61 -20.94 17.52
C LYS A 553 -2.25 -21.29 16.16
N PRO A 554 -2.53 -22.57 15.87
CA PRO A 554 -3.06 -22.99 14.56
C PRO A 554 -4.37 -22.28 14.13
N ASP A 555 -5.27 -22.02 15.07
CA ASP A 555 -6.51 -21.27 14.85
C ASP A 555 -6.26 -19.81 14.46
N VAL A 556 -5.30 -19.16 15.13
CA VAL A 556 -4.85 -17.80 14.78
C VAL A 556 -4.13 -17.80 13.43
N GLN A 557 -3.32 -18.81 13.11
CA GLN A 557 -2.64 -18.94 11.82
C GLN A 557 -3.64 -19.01 10.65
N GLU A 558 -4.68 -19.85 10.78
CA GLU A 558 -5.77 -19.93 9.79
C GLU A 558 -6.48 -18.57 9.64
N TRP A 559 -6.76 -17.92 10.77
CA TRP A 559 -7.36 -16.59 10.79
C TRP A 559 -6.49 -15.52 10.09
N ILE A 560 -5.16 -15.53 10.30
CA ILE A 560 -4.21 -14.64 9.62
C ILE A 560 -4.27 -14.85 8.10
N ILE A 561 -4.18 -16.10 7.63
CA ILE A 561 -4.21 -16.42 6.19
C ILE A 561 -5.53 -15.96 5.57
N LYS A 562 -6.67 -16.24 6.22
CA LYS A 562 -7.99 -15.80 5.80
C LYS A 562 -8.05 -14.27 5.69
N GLY A 563 -7.55 -13.55 6.69
CA GLY A 563 -7.48 -12.10 6.71
C GLY A 563 -6.63 -11.55 5.56
N MET A 564 -5.38 -11.97 5.46
CA MET A 564 -4.46 -11.49 4.44
C MET A 564 -4.97 -11.77 3.01
N ASN A 565 -5.60 -12.92 2.77
CA ASN A 565 -6.25 -13.22 1.50
C ASN A 565 -7.50 -12.37 1.25
N SER A 566 -8.29 -12.05 2.28
CA SER A 566 -9.43 -11.13 2.16
C SER A 566 -9.02 -9.71 1.72
N LEU A 567 -7.82 -9.26 2.10
CA LEU A 567 -7.25 -7.99 1.62
C LEU A 567 -6.87 -8.07 0.13
N LEU A 568 -6.33 -9.21 -0.32
CA LEU A 568 -6.04 -9.45 -1.74
C LEU A 568 -7.31 -9.51 -2.57
N ASP A 569 -8.37 -10.16 -2.06
CA ASP A 569 -9.67 -10.21 -2.70
C ASP A 569 -10.28 -8.80 -2.82
N TYR A 570 -10.14 -7.96 -1.79
CA TYR A 570 -10.54 -6.55 -1.87
C TYR A 570 -9.78 -5.78 -2.97
N GLN A 571 -8.51 -6.11 -3.17
CA GLN A 571 -7.67 -5.54 -4.23
C GLN A 571 -7.84 -6.25 -5.59
N MET A 572 -8.71 -7.27 -5.69
CA MET A 572 -8.95 -8.06 -6.90
C MET A 572 -7.66 -8.67 -7.48
N VAL A 573 -6.77 -9.13 -6.59
CA VAL A 573 -5.50 -9.76 -6.97
C VAL A 573 -5.72 -11.26 -7.05
N ASP A 574 -5.69 -11.87 -8.25
CA ASP A 574 -5.84 -13.33 -8.41
C ASP A 574 -4.50 -14.08 -8.59
N ALA A 575 -3.44 -13.37 -8.94
CA ALA A 575 -2.15 -13.97 -9.29
C ALA A 575 -1.33 -14.48 -8.09
N PHE A 576 -1.75 -14.17 -6.86
CA PHE A 576 -1.04 -14.48 -5.63
C PHE A 576 -2.04 -14.76 -4.50
N ARG A 577 -1.73 -15.74 -3.65
CA ARG A 577 -2.44 -16.02 -2.41
C ARG A 577 -1.45 -16.37 -1.31
N TRP A 578 -1.79 -15.99 -0.08
CA TRP A 578 -1.09 -16.39 1.11
C TRP A 578 -1.40 -17.85 1.44
N SER A 579 -0.36 -18.60 1.78
CA SER A 579 -0.41 -19.96 2.31
C SER A 579 0.68 -20.12 3.37
N ASP A 580 0.60 -21.19 4.16
CA ASP A 580 1.62 -21.58 5.13
C ASP A 580 3.03 -21.58 4.51
N GLU A 581 3.18 -22.18 3.31
CA GLU A 581 4.48 -22.27 2.64
C GLU A 581 5.00 -20.91 2.19
N VAL A 582 4.11 -20.05 1.69
CA VAL A 582 4.49 -18.68 1.26
C VAL A 582 4.93 -17.86 2.46
N ILE A 583 4.19 -17.92 3.58
CA ILE A 583 4.53 -17.20 4.80
C ILE A 583 5.84 -17.72 5.39
N ALA A 584 6.01 -19.03 5.52
CA ALA A 584 7.25 -19.63 6.01
C ALA A 584 8.45 -19.24 5.16
N MET A 585 8.31 -19.29 3.82
CA MET A 585 9.36 -18.85 2.89
C MET A 585 9.72 -17.37 3.06
N MET A 586 8.71 -16.49 3.22
CA MET A 586 8.94 -15.05 3.39
C MET A 586 9.55 -14.72 4.75
N SER A 587 9.04 -15.34 5.83
CA SER A 587 9.58 -15.20 7.20
C SER A 587 11.02 -15.68 7.28
N GLY A 588 11.33 -16.83 6.66
CA GLY A 588 12.69 -17.34 6.55
C GLY A 588 13.61 -16.33 5.86
N LYS A 589 13.21 -15.79 4.70
CA LYS A 589 14.01 -14.77 3.98
C LYS A 589 14.28 -13.52 4.81
N LEU A 590 13.28 -13.03 5.55
CA LEU A 590 13.43 -11.88 6.44
C LEU A 590 14.38 -12.16 7.61
N ALA A 591 14.51 -13.42 8.02
CA ALA A 591 15.46 -13.90 9.03
C ALA A 591 16.79 -14.42 8.42
N GLY A 592 17.08 -14.11 7.16
CA GLY A 592 18.35 -14.45 6.49
C GLY A 592 18.44 -15.88 5.93
N GLU A 593 17.31 -16.51 5.58
CA GLU A 593 17.24 -17.86 4.97
C GLU A 593 17.02 -17.84 3.46
N GLY A 594 17.37 -18.94 2.80
CA GLY A 594 17.19 -19.12 1.36
C GLY A 594 18.27 -18.42 0.51
N PRO A 595 18.06 -18.29 -0.81
CA PRO A 595 18.92 -17.51 -1.69
C PRO A 595 18.68 -16.00 -1.53
N ASP A 596 19.68 -15.19 -1.85
CA ASP A 596 19.51 -13.73 -1.94
C ASP A 596 18.54 -13.39 -3.08
N LEU A 597 17.69 -12.40 -2.87
CA LEU A 597 16.86 -11.87 -3.96
C LEU A 597 17.60 -10.73 -4.64
N VAL A 598 17.70 -10.79 -5.98
CA VAL A 598 18.14 -9.66 -6.79
C VAL A 598 16.91 -9.06 -7.43
N PHE A 599 16.59 -7.81 -7.11
CA PHE A 599 15.43 -7.10 -7.67
C PHE A 599 15.69 -6.53 -9.08
N SER A 600 16.55 -7.19 -9.88
CA SER A 600 16.84 -6.80 -11.25
C SER A 600 16.04 -7.63 -12.25
N ASN A 601 15.25 -6.99 -13.11
CA ASN A 601 14.66 -7.62 -14.30
C ASN A 601 15.68 -7.82 -15.43
N VAL A 602 16.95 -7.49 -15.22
CA VAL A 602 18.02 -7.66 -16.18
C VAL A 602 18.70 -8.99 -15.90
N SER A 603 18.33 -10.01 -16.67
CA SER A 603 19.17 -11.19 -16.83
C SER A 603 20.44 -10.74 -17.54
N VAL A 604 21.50 -10.43 -16.79
CA VAL A 604 22.84 -10.30 -17.37
C VAL A 604 23.20 -11.69 -17.90
N PRO A 605 23.46 -11.86 -19.22
CA PRO A 605 23.92 -13.14 -19.74
C PRO A 605 25.17 -13.52 -18.95
N LYS A 606 25.19 -14.71 -18.36
CA LYS A 606 26.44 -15.27 -17.83
C LYS A 606 27.42 -15.28 -19.00
N GLU A 607 28.52 -14.55 -18.86
CA GLU A 607 29.63 -14.64 -19.80
C GLU A 607 30.05 -16.11 -19.91
N ALA A 608 30.21 -16.55 -21.15
CA ALA A 608 30.37 -17.94 -21.56
C ALA A 608 31.71 -18.56 -21.14
#